data_AF-A0A958P3H0-F1
#
_entry.id   AF-A0A958P3H0-F1
#
_cell.length_a   1.000
_cell.length_b   1.000
_cell.length_c   1.000
_cell.angle_alpha   90.00
_cell.angle_beta   90.00
_cell.angle_gamma   90.00
#
_symmetry.space_group_name_H-M   'P 1'
#
loop_
_entity.id
_entity.type
_entity.pdbx_description
1 polymer ?
#
loop_
_entity_poly.entity_id
_entity_poly.type
_entity_poly.pdbx_seq_one_letter_code
_entity_poly.pdbx_strand_id
1 'polypeptide(L)'
;MKIKIPSQLNKKIEGLSIQQDVIENSTKGESAKISSNLIGVTEHQDGEQRVNQFLAVENDSIKYISAFPSPTHLYLSTAIELYQVSEHRKNINFLKCGTKTHDDKIVLLEFENGYTHECFTDYFKAKTTSIIMLVSSLEIFMNQHIHQNYTYTWKDEKWNHEKIENKLSFNIKLEHVIPDACDLKNLWKENFEDLNIIKNLYNQRKEFVHLKTKSKEDWKRYTDSFDSLTKFDLKEAIEASITFMNTVSPGFIEIENNL
;
A
#
# COMPACT_ATOMS: atom_id res chain seq x y z
N MET A 1 0.93 -14.65 3.60
CA MET A 1 0.45 -13.55 4.46
C MET A 1 -0.78 -12.96 3.81
N LYS A 2 -1.88 -12.81 4.54
CA LYS A 2 -3.08 -12.14 4.05
C LYS A 2 -3.55 -11.20 5.15
N ILE A 3 -4.08 -10.03 4.80
CA ILE A 3 -4.52 -9.03 5.77
C ILE A 3 -6.01 -8.77 5.59
N LYS A 4 -6.67 -8.32 6.65
CA LYS A 4 -8.04 -7.83 6.56
C LYS A 4 -8.04 -6.42 5.97
N ILE A 5 -9.02 -6.14 5.12
CA ILE A 5 -9.23 -4.81 4.53
C ILE A 5 -10.48 -4.20 5.17
N PRO A 6 -10.34 -3.22 6.09
CA PRO A 6 -11.48 -2.52 6.67
C PRO A 6 -12.11 -1.55 5.66
N SER A 7 -13.34 -1.12 5.93
CA SER A 7 -13.94 0.01 5.21
C SER A 7 -13.24 1.31 5.58
N GLN A 8 -13.11 2.22 4.59
CA GLN A 8 -12.41 3.49 4.75
C GLN A 8 -13.10 4.41 5.76
N LEU A 9 -14.43 4.41 5.75
CA LEU A 9 -15.24 5.03 6.78
C LEU A 9 -15.94 3.90 7.54
N ASN A 10 -15.60 3.76 8.82
CA ASN A 10 -16.17 2.75 9.71
C ASN A 10 -16.38 3.34 11.10
N LYS A 11 -17.29 4.32 11.22
CA LYS A 11 -17.50 5.03 12.49
C LYS A 11 -18.66 4.41 13.26
N LYS A 12 -18.39 3.96 14.48
CA LYS A 12 -19.43 3.59 15.43
C LYS A 12 -20.34 4.78 15.72
N ILE A 13 -21.64 4.55 15.71
CA ILE A 13 -22.64 5.57 16.07
C ILE A 13 -22.78 5.54 17.59
N GLU A 14 -22.34 6.61 18.25
CA GLU A 14 -22.48 6.80 19.69
C GLU A 14 -23.49 7.91 19.97
N GLY A 15 -24.65 7.53 20.53
CA GLY A 15 -25.71 8.47 20.93
C GLY A 15 -26.72 8.84 19.84
N LEU A 16 -27.74 9.60 20.25
CA LEU A 16 -28.93 9.94 19.43
C LEU A 16 -28.66 11.02 18.36
N SER A 17 -27.62 11.86 18.50
CA SER A 17 -27.39 13.00 17.61
C SER A 17 -26.89 12.61 16.21
N ILE A 18 -25.97 11.63 16.12
CA ILE A 18 -25.48 11.10 14.84
C ILE A 18 -26.59 10.32 14.12
N GLN A 19 -27.46 9.63 14.88
CA GLN A 19 -28.67 9.02 14.30
C GLN A 19 -29.57 10.08 13.68
N GLN A 20 -29.84 11.21 14.35
CA GLN A 20 -30.65 12.28 13.78
C GLN A 20 -30.01 12.89 12.52
N ASP A 21 -28.75 13.30 12.55
CA ASP A 21 -28.10 13.91 11.38
C ASP A 21 -28.00 12.97 10.17
N VAL A 22 -27.73 11.68 10.39
CA VAL A 22 -27.60 10.70 9.30
C VAL A 22 -28.97 10.27 8.78
N ILE A 23 -29.96 10.07 9.66
CA ILE A 23 -31.31 9.64 9.27
C ILE A 23 -32.08 10.79 8.62
N GLU A 24 -32.01 12.02 9.15
CA GLU A 24 -32.72 13.19 8.60
C GLU A 24 -32.21 13.57 7.21
N ASN A 25 -30.92 13.32 6.92
CA ASN A 25 -30.33 13.53 5.60
C ASN A 25 -30.35 12.26 4.71
N SER A 26 -30.92 11.16 5.19
CA SER A 26 -31.06 9.94 4.40
C SER A 26 -32.37 9.95 3.59
N THR A 27 -32.29 9.55 2.32
CA THR A 27 -33.48 9.32 1.49
C THR A 27 -33.80 7.83 1.47
N LYS A 28 -35.02 7.44 1.86
CA LYS A 28 -35.55 6.10 1.58
C LYS A 28 -35.70 5.97 0.07
N GLY A 29 -34.97 5.03 -0.53
CA GLY A 29 -34.83 4.89 -1.97
C GLY A 29 -36.15 4.54 -2.67
N GLU A 30 -36.86 5.55 -3.14
CA GLU A 30 -37.87 5.40 -4.20
C GLU A 30 -37.31 5.95 -5.52
N SER A 31 -36.96 5.04 -6.44
CA SER A 31 -36.81 5.25 -7.89
C SER A 31 -35.83 6.32 -8.43
N ALA A 32 -35.02 6.99 -7.60
CA ALA A 32 -33.98 7.89 -8.10
C ALA A 32 -32.72 7.12 -8.57
N LYS A 33 -32.01 7.65 -9.59
CA LYS A 33 -30.69 7.14 -10.01
C LYS A 33 -29.76 7.08 -8.80
N ILE A 34 -29.55 5.88 -8.26
CA ILE A 34 -28.66 5.63 -7.13
C ILE A 34 -27.24 6.08 -7.53
N SER A 35 -26.69 7.06 -6.80
CA SER A 35 -25.32 7.56 -6.92
C SER A 35 -24.31 6.40 -6.81
N SER A 36 -23.17 6.52 -7.48
CA SER A 36 -22.07 5.56 -7.33
C SER A 36 -21.34 5.68 -5.99
N ASN A 37 -21.48 6.81 -5.29
CA ASN A 37 -20.93 7.06 -3.97
C ASN A 37 -22.07 7.29 -2.97
N LEU A 38 -22.14 6.46 -1.94
CA LEU A 38 -23.22 6.43 -0.96
C LEU A 38 -22.65 6.48 0.46
N ILE A 39 -23.40 7.08 1.39
CA ILE A 39 -23.15 6.96 2.83
C ILE A 39 -24.35 6.22 3.41
N GLY A 40 -24.09 5.20 4.23
CA GLY A 40 -25.15 4.38 4.82
C GLY A 40 -24.81 3.95 6.24
N VAL A 41 -25.85 3.61 6.99
CA VAL A 41 -25.73 2.99 8.32
C VAL A 41 -25.91 1.48 8.16
N THR A 42 -24.97 0.72 8.69
CA THR A 42 -25.08 -0.74 8.82
C THR A 42 -25.30 -1.12 10.25
N GLU A 43 -26.20 -2.07 10.48
CA GLU A 43 -26.43 -2.70 11.78
C GLU A 43 -25.82 -4.11 11.76
N HIS A 44 -24.93 -4.38 12.69
CA HIS A 44 -24.30 -5.69 12.87
C HIS A 44 -25.16 -6.59 13.77
N GLN A 45 -24.84 -7.89 13.82
CA GLN A 45 -25.65 -8.89 14.53
C GLN A 45 -25.80 -8.63 16.04
N ASP A 46 -24.87 -7.89 16.63
CA ASP A 46 -24.87 -7.46 18.03
C ASP A 46 -25.62 -6.14 18.27
N GLY A 47 -26.26 -5.59 17.23
CA GLY A 47 -26.93 -4.29 17.26
C GLY A 47 -25.99 -3.10 17.12
N GLU A 48 -24.68 -3.31 16.89
CA GLU A 48 -23.75 -2.21 16.65
C GLU A 48 -24.09 -1.51 15.33
N GLN A 49 -24.38 -0.21 15.40
CA GLN A 49 -24.62 0.62 14.22
C GLN A 49 -23.37 1.40 13.83
N ARG A 50 -23.04 1.38 12.53
CA ARG A 50 -21.84 2.01 11.99
C ARG A 50 -22.14 2.79 10.72
N VAL A 51 -21.54 3.97 10.59
CA VAL A 51 -21.56 4.76 9.35
C VAL A 51 -20.46 4.26 8.45
N ASN A 52 -20.85 3.88 7.23
CA ASN A 52 -19.97 3.41 6.18
C ASN A 52 -20.16 4.22 4.90
N GLN A 53 -19.06 4.37 4.17
CA GLN A 53 -19.10 4.81 2.78
C GLN A 53 -19.19 3.58 1.88
N PHE A 54 -20.04 3.62 0.86
CA PHE A 54 -20.21 2.54 -0.11
C PHE A 54 -19.94 3.05 -1.53
N LEU A 55 -19.42 2.15 -2.36
CA LEU A 55 -19.35 2.35 -3.80
C LEU A 55 -20.24 1.35 -4.51
N ALA A 56 -20.91 1.81 -5.55
CA ALA A 56 -21.68 0.98 -6.47
C ALA A 56 -20.93 0.81 -7.80
N VAL A 57 -20.82 -0.44 -8.25
CA VAL A 57 -20.34 -0.81 -9.59
C VAL A 57 -21.50 -1.42 -10.36
N GLU A 58 -21.71 -0.99 -11.60
CA GLU A 58 -22.78 -1.51 -12.46
C GLU A 58 -22.19 -2.45 -13.51
N ASN A 59 -22.73 -3.66 -13.61
CA ASN A 59 -22.44 -4.60 -14.70
C ASN A 59 -23.75 -5.25 -15.17
N ASP A 60 -23.99 -5.26 -16.48
CA ASP A 60 -25.20 -5.79 -17.10
C ASP A 60 -26.51 -5.28 -16.45
N SER A 61 -26.55 -3.98 -16.16
CA SER A 61 -27.67 -3.29 -15.48
C SER A 61 -27.94 -3.74 -14.04
N ILE A 62 -27.06 -4.56 -13.45
CA ILE A 62 -27.08 -4.94 -12.03
C ILE A 62 -26.07 -4.08 -11.27
N LYS A 63 -26.52 -3.42 -10.20
CA LYS A 63 -25.66 -2.64 -9.30
C LYS A 63 -25.18 -3.50 -8.13
N TYR A 64 -23.86 -3.62 -8.01
CA TYR A 64 -23.16 -4.27 -6.90
C TYR A 64 -22.66 -3.18 -5.96
N ILE A 65 -23.08 -3.22 -4.69
CA ILE A 65 -22.74 -2.20 -3.71
C ILE A 65 -21.92 -2.85 -2.60
N SER A 66 -20.78 -2.26 -2.26
CA SER A 66 -19.94 -2.71 -1.16
C SER A 66 -19.36 -1.51 -0.41
N ALA A 67 -19.00 -1.72 0.86
CA ALA A 67 -18.28 -0.73 1.63
C ALA A 67 -16.96 -0.38 0.91
N PHE A 68 -16.64 0.91 0.86
CA PHE A 68 -15.44 1.41 0.21
C PHE A 68 -14.22 0.96 1.01
N PRO A 69 -13.29 0.18 0.43
CA PRO A 69 -12.13 -0.32 1.17
C PRO A 69 -11.18 0.83 1.53
N SER A 70 -10.48 0.68 2.66
CA SER A 70 -9.40 1.60 3.02
C SER A 70 -8.28 1.57 1.96
N PRO A 71 -7.93 2.71 1.33
CA PRO A 71 -6.90 2.73 0.29
C PRO A 71 -5.53 2.27 0.79
N THR A 72 -5.17 2.59 2.04
CA THR A 72 -3.95 2.12 2.69
C THR A 72 -3.90 0.60 2.69
N HIS A 73 -4.94 -0.05 3.21
CA HIS A 73 -5.03 -1.50 3.29
C HIS A 73 -5.13 -2.18 1.92
N LEU A 74 -5.85 -1.56 0.99
CA LEU A 74 -5.95 -2.04 -0.39
C LEU A 74 -4.55 -2.10 -1.05
N TYR A 75 -3.76 -1.04 -0.92
CA TYR A 75 -2.42 -0.99 -1.50
C TYR A 75 -1.44 -1.93 -0.77
N LEU A 76 -1.53 -2.04 0.55
CA LEU A 76 -0.74 -3.02 1.30
C LEU A 76 -1.08 -4.46 0.90
N SER A 77 -2.37 -4.82 0.79
CA SER A 77 -2.80 -6.16 0.35
C SER A 77 -2.29 -6.46 -1.06
N THR A 78 -2.45 -5.49 -1.97
CA THR A 78 -1.94 -5.60 -3.35
C THR A 78 -0.41 -5.82 -3.36
N ALA A 79 0.32 -5.11 -2.51
CA ALA A 79 1.77 -5.30 -2.39
C ALA A 79 2.13 -6.73 -1.94
N ILE A 80 1.45 -7.23 -0.91
CA ILE A 80 1.66 -8.59 -0.36
C ILE A 80 1.32 -9.66 -1.40
N GLU A 81 0.20 -9.52 -2.09
CA GLU A 81 -0.25 -10.45 -3.14
C GLU A 81 0.76 -10.51 -4.29
N LEU A 82 1.21 -9.35 -4.78
CA LEU A 82 2.19 -9.30 -5.87
C LEU A 82 3.58 -9.80 -5.45
N TYR A 83 3.98 -9.58 -4.20
CA TYR A 83 5.17 -10.23 -3.64
C TYR A 83 5.04 -11.76 -3.71
N GLN A 84 3.90 -12.32 -3.26
CA GLN A 84 3.65 -13.76 -3.31
C GLN A 84 3.62 -14.29 -4.75
N VAL A 85 3.02 -13.56 -5.69
CA VAL A 85 3.07 -13.90 -7.11
C VAL A 85 4.52 -13.95 -7.59
N SER A 86 5.34 -12.94 -7.27
CA SER A 86 6.75 -12.91 -7.68
C SER A 86 7.54 -14.11 -7.12
N GLU A 87 7.36 -14.44 -5.85
CA GLU A 87 8.04 -15.57 -5.22
C GLU A 87 7.55 -16.91 -5.77
N HIS A 88 6.25 -17.05 -6.04
CA HIS A 88 5.70 -18.21 -6.70
C HIS A 88 6.28 -18.39 -8.11
N ARG A 89 6.39 -17.31 -8.90
CA ARG A 89 7.01 -17.37 -10.24
C ARG A 89 8.47 -17.80 -10.16
N LYS A 90 9.26 -17.20 -9.26
CA LYS A 90 10.67 -17.53 -9.07
C LYS A 90 10.88 -18.98 -8.63
N ASN A 91 10.12 -19.43 -7.63
CA ASN A 91 10.37 -20.72 -6.97
C ASN A 91 9.72 -21.90 -7.71
N ILE A 92 8.64 -21.68 -8.47
CA ILE A 92 7.88 -22.76 -9.12
C ILE A 92 7.94 -22.67 -10.65
N ASN A 93 7.77 -21.48 -11.23
CA ASN A 93 7.61 -21.37 -12.68
C ASN A 93 8.96 -21.34 -13.42
N PHE A 94 10.01 -20.74 -12.86
CA PHE A 94 11.31 -20.68 -13.53
C PHE A 94 11.86 -22.07 -13.87
N LEU A 95 11.67 -23.04 -12.97
CA LEU A 95 12.08 -24.43 -13.19
C LEU A 95 11.26 -25.16 -14.26
N LYS A 96 10.02 -24.69 -14.53
CA LYS A 96 9.12 -25.29 -15.53
C LYS A 96 9.31 -24.71 -16.93
N CYS A 97 9.84 -23.49 -17.01
CA CYS A 97 9.92 -22.70 -18.24
C CYS A 97 11.37 -22.49 -18.71
N GLY A 98 12.31 -23.24 -18.15
CA GLY A 98 13.72 -23.12 -18.47
C GLY A 98 14.34 -24.44 -18.87
N THR A 99 15.33 -24.35 -19.75
CA THR A 99 16.15 -25.48 -20.17
C THR A 99 17.42 -25.52 -19.33
N LYS A 100 17.76 -26.69 -18.80
CA LYS A 100 19.05 -26.89 -18.10
C LYS A 100 20.20 -26.73 -19.09
N THR A 101 21.22 -25.99 -18.66
CA THR A 101 22.45 -25.87 -19.44
C THR A 101 23.39 -27.05 -19.16
N HIS A 102 24.62 -27.02 -19.68
CA HIS A 102 25.65 -28.00 -19.34
C HIS A 102 26.05 -27.98 -17.85
N ASP A 103 25.74 -26.90 -17.12
CA ASP A 103 25.81 -26.84 -15.67
C ASP A 103 24.40 -27.04 -15.08
N ASP A 104 24.23 -28.09 -14.28
CA ASP A 104 22.96 -28.42 -13.61
C ASP A 104 22.47 -27.32 -12.65
N LYS A 105 23.33 -26.36 -12.29
CA LYS A 105 23.00 -25.20 -11.45
C LYS A 105 22.53 -23.99 -12.26
N ILE A 106 22.59 -24.04 -13.58
CA ILE A 106 22.19 -22.93 -14.46
C ILE A 106 21.01 -23.38 -15.31
N VAL A 107 19.88 -22.70 -15.11
CA VAL A 107 18.67 -22.82 -15.91
C VAL A 107 18.54 -21.58 -16.76
N LEU A 108 18.48 -21.76 -18.09
CA LEU A 108 18.21 -20.68 -19.02
C LEU A 108 16.72 -20.66 -19.32
N LEU A 109 16.04 -19.57 -18.97
CA LEU A 109 14.66 -19.36 -19.39
C LEU A 109 14.62 -19.13 -20.90
N GLU A 110 13.70 -19.80 -21.60
CA GLU A 110 13.59 -19.69 -23.05
C GLU A 110 13.25 -18.26 -23.46
N PHE A 111 13.82 -17.74 -24.54
CA PHE A 111 13.52 -16.39 -24.99
C PHE A 111 13.52 -16.34 -26.51
N GLU A 112 12.64 -15.52 -27.07
CA GLU A 112 12.55 -15.31 -28.52
C GLU A 112 13.40 -14.10 -28.94
N ASN A 113 13.69 -14.00 -30.24
CA ASN A 113 14.51 -12.91 -30.75
C ASN A 113 13.88 -11.54 -30.45
N GLY A 114 14.50 -10.78 -29.55
CA GLY A 114 14.04 -9.45 -29.13
C GLY A 114 13.04 -9.44 -27.97
N TYR A 115 12.67 -10.60 -27.41
CA TYR A 115 11.66 -10.70 -26.34
C TYR A 115 12.17 -11.52 -25.16
N THR A 116 11.79 -11.12 -23.94
CA THR A 116 12.05 -11.88 -22.72
C THR A 116 10.98 -12.95 -22.49
N HIS A 117 11.31 -14.04 -21.78
CA HIS A 117 10.31 -15.02 -21.35
C HIS A 117 9.22 -14.38 -20.47
N GLU A 118 7.95 -14.70 -20.71
CA GLU A 118 6.81 -14.18 -19.95
C GLU A 118 6.97 -14.37 -18.44
N CYS A 119 7.36 -15.58 -17.98
CA CYS A 119 7.60 -15.83 -16.55
C CYS A 119 8.64 -14.88 -15.93
N PHE A 120 9.69 -14.51 -16.66
CA PHE A 120 10.71 -13.60 -16.17
C PHE A 120 10.20 -12.16 -16.14
N THR A 121 9.47 -11.76 -17.20
CA THR A 121 8.81 -10.46 -17.26
C THR A 121 7.81 -10.29 -16.12
N ASP A 122 6.96 -11.27 -15.89
CA ASP A 122 5.91 -11.22 -14.87
C ASP A 122 6.46 -11.24 -13.46
N TYR A 123 7.57 -11.96 -13.22
CA TYR A 123 8.31 -11.87 -11.97
C TYR A 123 8.71 -10.42 -11.67
N PHE A 124 9.33 -9.73 -12.63
CA PHE A 124 9.74 -8.35 -12.43
C PHE A 124 8.57 -7.37 -12.37
N LYS A 125 7.51 -7.55 -13.17
CA LYS A 125 6.28 -6.74 -13.06
C LYS A 125 5.69 -6.86 -11.66
N ALA A 126 5.56 -8.08 -11.14
CA ALA A 126 5.00 -8.33 -9.82
C ALA A 126 5.88 -7.72 -8.72
N LYS A 127 7.21 -7.91 -8.78
CA LYS A 127 8.13 -7.40 -7.75
C LYS A 127 8.22 -5.86 -7.74
N THR A 128 8.31 -5.24 -8.92
CA THR A 128 8.32 -3.76 -9.03
C THR A 128 7.00 -3.14 -8.58
N THR A 129 5.87 -3.72 -9.00
CA THR A 129 4.54 -3.22 -8.63
C THR A 129 4.30 -3.40 -7.13
N SER A 130 4.74 -4.51 -6.53
CA SER A 130 4.67 -4.71 -5.08
C SER A 130 5.40 -3.61 -4.30
N ILE A 131 6.63 -3.25 -4.70
CA ILE A 131 7.39 -2.14 -4.10
C ILE A 131 6.65 -0.81 -4.22
N ILE A 132 6.11 -0.50 -5.40
CA ILE A 132 5.38 0.75 -5.64
C ILE A 132 4.14 0.82 -4.73
N MET A 133 3.35 -0.26 -4.69
CA MET A 133 2.14 -0.32 -3.87
C MET A 133 2.45 -0.22 -2.37
N LEU A 134 3.54 -0.85 -1.91
CA LEU A 134 3.94 -0.78 -0.50
C LEU A 134 4.33 0.65 -0.09
N VAL A 135 5.12 1.34 -0.91
CA VAL A 135 5.47 2.75 -0.67
C VAL A 135 4.23 3.65 -0.71
N SER A 136 3.34 3.45 -1.68
CA SER A 136 2.09 4.20 -1.75
C SER A 136 1.20 3.96 -0.53
N SER A 137 1.14 2.73 -0.01
CA SER A 137 0.46 2.43 1.25
C SER A 137 1.05 3.20 2.42
N LEU A 138 2.39 3.25 2.54
CA LEU A 138 3.06 4.01 3.60
C LEU A 138 2.82 5.52 3.46
N GLU A 139 2.84 6.07 2.25
CA GLU A 139 2.55 7.48 1.99
C GLU A 139 1.14 7.86 2.43
N ILE A 140 0.14 7.06 2.04
CA ILE A 140 -1.25 7.29 2.43
C ILE A 140 -1.40 7.14 3.94
N PHE A 141 -0.82 6.09 4.52
CA PHE A 141 -0.85 5.86 5.97
C PHE A 141 -0.33 7.07 6.75
N MET A 142 0.86 7.56 6.38
CA MET A 142 1.48 8.71 7.04
C MET A 142 0.60 9.97 6.90
N ASN A 143 0.10 10.26 5.71
CA ASN A 143 -0.76 11.42 5.49
C ASN A 143 -2.05 11.33 6.32
N GLN A 144 -2.67 10.14 6.42
CA GLN A 144 -3.88 9.93 7.22
C GLN A 144 -3.71 10.19 8.72
N HIS A 145 -2.49 10.02 9.25
CA HIS A 145 -2.18 10.20 10.67
C HIS A 145 -1.66 11.59 11.01
N ILE A 146 -1.49 12.48 10.02
CA ILE A 146 -1.17 13.89 10.27
C ILE A 146 -2.47 14.65 10.50
N HIS A 147 -2.67 15.21 11.69
CA HIS A 147 -3.88 15.97 11.98
C HIS A 147 -3.99 17.24 11.11
N GLN A 148 -5.20 17.64 10.73
CA GLN A 148 -5.46 18.83 9.90
C GLN A 148 -4.90 20.13 10.50
N ASN A 149 -4.86 20.22 11.84
CA ASN A 149 -4.34 21.38 12.57
C ASN A 149 -2.84 21.27 12.88
N TYR A 150 -2.20 20.14 12.55
CA TYR A 150 -0.78 19.95 12.76
C TYR A 150 0.02 20.88 11.84
N THR A 151 1.13 21.40 12.37
CA THR A 151 2.03 22.28 11.62
C THR A 151 3.46 21.89 11.89
N TYR A 152 4.29 21.94 10.85
CA TYR A 152 5.69 21.55 10.91
C TYR A 152 6.57 22.71 10.44
N THR A 153 7.65 23.00 11.16
CA THR A 153 8.61 24.04 10.74
C THR A 153 9.70 23.40 9.90
N TRP A 154 9.79 23.80 8.62
CA TRP A 154 10.81 23.33 7.69
C TRP A 154 11.54 24.52 7.08
N LYS A 155 12.86 24.60 7.29
CA LYS A 155 13.71 25.71 6.81
C LYS A 155 13.13 27.09 7.17
N ASP A 156 12.81 27.28 8.45
CA ASP A 156 12.25 28.51 9.03
C ASP A 156 10.85 28.91 8.51
N GLU A 157 10.22 28.08 7.67
CA GLU A 157 8.85 28.27 7.20
C GLU A 157 7.90 27.31 7.93
N LYS A 158 6.78 27.83 8.43
CA LYS A 158 5.71 27.00 9.02
C LYS A 158 4.83 26.40 7.93
N TRP A 159 4.81 25.09 7.83
CA TRP A 159 4.02 24.33 6.85
C TRP A 159 2.75 23.80 7.51
N ASN A 160 1.64 23.96 6.81
CA ASN A 160 0.33 23.40 7.18
C ASN A 160 0.17 21.99 6.58
N HIS A 161 -0.93 21.32 6.93
CA HIS A 161 -1.27 19.99 6.44
C HIS A 161 -1.09 19.82 4.91
N GLU A 162 -1.68 20.72 4.11
CA GLU A 162 -1.60 20.65 2.65
C GLU A 162 -0.15 20.71 2.13
N LYS A 163 0.68 21.61 2.67
CA LYS A 163 2.11 21.69 2.30
C LYS A 163 2.86 20.44 2.73
N ILE A 164 2.57 19.92 3.92
CA ILE A 164 3.20 18.69 4.42
C ILE A 164 2.86 17.53 3.49
N GLU A 165 1.58 17.31 3.19
CA GLU A 165 1.12 16.21 2.32
C GLU A 165 1.75 16.27 0.92
N ASN A 166 1.74 17.45 0.29
CA ASN A 166 2.05 17.56 -1.14
C ASN A 166 3.51 17.92 -1.45
N LYS A 167 4.25 18.50 -0.51
CA LYS A 167 5.61 19.04 -0.77
C LYS A 167 6.70 18.42 0.08
N LEU A 168 6.36 17.86 1.24
CA LEU A 168 7.36 17.29 2.14
C LEU A 168 7.75 15.89 1.66
N SER A 169 9.03 15.58 1.68
CA SER A 169 9.51 14.28 1.19
C SER A 169 9.11 13.15 2.14
N PHE A 170 8.97 11.95 1.56
CA PHE A 170 8.69 10.71 2.29
C PHE A 170 9.58 10.53 3.53
N ASN A 171 10.91 10.64 3.35
CA ASN A 171 11.86 10.41 4.45
C ASN A 171 11.70 11.43 5.58
N ILE A 172 11.43 12.70 5.27
CA ILE A 172 11.21 13.72 6.33
C ILE A 172 9.90 13.44 7.06
N LYS A 173 8.86 12.99 6.36
CA LYS A 173 7.61 12.58 7.00
C LYS A 173 7.85 11.39 7.96
N LEU A 174 8.53 10.36 7.47
CA LEU A 174 8.83 9.15 8.21
C LEU A 174 9.70 9.43 9.44
N GLU A 175 10.81 10.15 9.29
CA GLU A 175 11.82 10.34 10.33
C GLU A 175 11.45 11.39 11.38
N HIS A 176 10.65 12.38 11.00
CA HIS A 176 10.43 13.57 11.84
C HIS A 176 8.96 13.91 12.05
N VAL A 177 8.16 13.95 10.97
CA VAL A 177 6.76 14.40 11.11
C VAL A 177 5.91 13.38 11.85
N ILE A 178 5.96 12.11 11.49
CA ILE A 178 5.13 11.08 12.14
C ILE A 178 5.50 10.90 13.61
N PRO A 179 6.78 10.78 13.99
CA PRO A 179 7.17 10.75 15.40
C PRO A 179 6.66 11.95 16.21
N ASP A 180 6.59 13.14 15.61
CA ASP A 180 6.14 14.35 16.29
C ASP A 180 4.60 14.47 16.30
N ALA A 181 3.95 14.31 15.14
CA ALA A 181 2.50 14.44 14.97
C ALA A 181 1.71 13.37 15.74
N CYS A 182 2.31 12.21 16.01
CA CYS A 182 1.69 11.10 16.75
C CYS A 182 2.23 10.95 18.19
N ASP A 183 3.04 11.90 18.68
CA ASP A 183 3.67 11.84 20.02
C ASP A 183 4.56 10.61 20.28
N LEU A 184 5.22 10.09 19.23
CA LEU A 184 6.11 8.92 19.27
C LEU A 184 7.59 9.31 19.13
N LYS A 185 8.08 10.20 20.01
CA LYS A 185 9.42 10.82 19.91
C LYS A 185 10.61 9.84 19.88
N ASN A 186 10.43 8.61 20.37
CA ASN A 186 11.46 7.57 20.38
C ASN A 186 11.22 6.44 19.37
N LEU A 187 10.23 6.58 18.47
CA LEU A 187 9.83 5.55 17.50
C LEU A 187 11.03 4.86 16.84
N TRP A 188 11.97 5.66 16.34
CA TRP A 188 13.13 5.16 15.60
C TRP A 188 14.37 4.89 16.45
N LYS A 189 14.35 5.21 17.75
CA LYS A 189 15.41 4.75 18.67
C LYS A 189 15.23 3.26 18.97
N GLU A 190 13.98 2.83 19.07
CA GLU A 190 13.62 1.44 19.37
C GLU A 190 13.53 0.59 18.10
N ASN A 191 13.17 1.19 16.96
CA ASN A 191 12.96 0.49 15.68
C ASN A 191 13.88 1.02 14.56
N PHE A 192 15.16 1.26 14.86
CA PHE A 192 16.10 1.85 13.89
C PHE A 192 16.32 0.96 12.65
N GLU A 193 16.25 -0.36 12.82
CA GLU A 193 16.40 -1.32 11.72
C GLU A 193 15.24 -1.19 10.72
N ASP A 194 13.99 -1.21 11.21
CA ASP A 194 12.79 -1.00 10.40
C ASP A 194 12.84 0.34 9.64
N LEU A 195 13.34 1.41 10.26
CA LEU A 195 13.54 2.69 9.58
C LEU A 195 14.43 2.55 8.35
N ASN A 196 15.57 1.87 8.49
CA ASN A 196 16.52 1.69 7.38
C ASN A 196 15.94 0.80 6.29
N ILE A 197 15.22 -0.26 6.65
CA ILE A 197 14.52 -1.14 5.72
C ILE A 197 13.49 -0.33 4.91
N ILE A 198 12.66 0.48 5.56
CA ILE A 198 11.64 1.31 4.89
C ILE A 198 12.29 2.39 4.01
N LYS A 199 13.39 3.01 4.44
CA LYS A 199 14.14 3.96 3.61
C LYS A 199 14.74 3.29 2.37
N ASN A 200 15.26 2.08 2.54
CA ASN A 200 15.78 1.28 1.42
C ASN A 200 14.67 0.92 0.44
N LEU A 201 13.49 0.51 0.92
CA LEU A 201 12.29 0.30 0.11
C LEU A 201 11.92 1.55 -0.71
N TYR A 202 11.88 2.73 -0.06
CA TYR A 202 11.57 3.99 -0.75
C TYR A 202 12.60 4.32 -1.83
N ASN A 203 13.89 4.08 -1.56
CA ASN A 203 14.95 4.26 -2.55
C ASN A 203 14.81 3.31 -3.73
N GLN A 204 14.47 2.03 -3.50
CA GLN A 204 14.19 1.06 -4.56
C GLN A 204 13.05 1.57 -5.46
N ARG A 205 11.91 1.96 -4.87
CA ARG A 205 10.79 2.56 -5.61
C ARG A 205 11.24 3.76 -6.45
N LYS A 206 12.07 4.64 -5.87
CA LYS A 206 12.56 5.84 -6.54
C LYS A 206 13.40 5.50 -7.78
N GLU A 207 14.28 4.50 -7.70
CA GLU A 207 15.07 4.07 -8.85
C GLU A 207 14.18 3.54 -9.99
N PHE A 208 13.13 2.75 -9.69
CA PHE A 208 12.23 2.23 -10.74
C PHE A 208 11.30 3.28 -11.35
N VAL A 209 10.77 4.21 -10.54
CA VAL A 209 9.88 5.27 -11.04
C VAL A 209 10.64 6.36 -11.79
N HIS A 210 11.90 6.57 -11.44
CA HIS A 210 12.75 7.61 -12.05
C HIS A 210 13.96 7.03 -12.76
N LEU A 211 13.81 5.91 -13.46
CA LEU A 211 14.87 5.34 -14.32
C LEU A 211 15.41 6.45 -15.23
N LYS A 212 16.59 6.99 -14.90
CA LYS A 212 17.15 8.14 -15.60
C LYS A 212 17.87 7.64 -16.86
N THR A 213 17.38 8.06 -18.02
CA THR A 213 17.78 7.54 -19.35
C THR A 213 18.62 8.53 -20.15
N LYS A 214 19.51 9.28 -19.49
CA LYS A 214 20.34 10.31 -20.17
C LYS A 214 21.79 10.19 -19.74
N SER A 215 22.38 9.01 -19.87
CA SER A 215 23.80 8.79 -19.63
C SER A 215 24.39 7.87 -20.71
N LYS A 216 25.71 7.95 -20.92
CA LYS A 216 26.41 7.02 -21.83
C LYS A 216 26.36 5.55 -21.36
N GLU A 217 25.82 5.25 -20.18
CA GLU A 217 25.81 3.94 -19.52
C GLU A 217 24.41 3.41 -19.20
N ASP A 218 23.39 3.86 -19.95
CA ASP A 218 21.99 3.56 -19.64
C ASP A 218 21.69 2.05 -19.47
N TRP A 219 22.27 1.19 -20.32
CA TRP A 219 22.10 -0.28 -20.23
C TRP A 219 22.61 -0.87 -18.90
N LYS A 220 23.77 -0.38 -18.42
CA LYS A 220 24.36 -0.81 -17.17
C LYS A 220 23.50 -0.38 -15.99
N ARG A 221 22.98 0.85 -16.03
CA ARG A 221 22.09 1.37 -14.99
C ARG A 221 20.79 0.56 -14.87
N TYR A 222 20.16 0.20 -15.99
CA TYR A 222 19.00 -0.69 -15.96
C TYR A 222 19.35 -2.03 -15.32
N THR A 223 20.46 -2.62 -15.75
CA THR A 223 20.92 -3.90 -15.23
C THR A 223 21.19 -3.84 -13.73
N ASP A 224 21.87 -2.79 -13.26
CA ASP A 224 22.18 -2.56 -11.84
C ASP A 224 20.90 -2.38 -11.00
N SER A 225 19.90 -1.64 -11.50
CA SER A 225 18.61 -1.48 -10.82
C SER A 225 17.86 -2.81 -10.70
N PHE A 226 17.77 -3.58 -11.79
CA PHE A 226 17.10 -4.88 -11.75
C PHE A 226 17.88 -5.94 -10.96
N ASP A 227 19.22 -5.91 -10.98
CA ASP A 227 20.05 -6.76 -10.12
C ASP A 227 19.82 -6.44 -8.63
N SER A 228 19.81 -5.16 -8.27
CA SER A 228 19.45 -4.71 -6.92
C SER A 228 18.06 -5.19 -6.51
N LEU A 229 17.08 -5.13 -7.42
CA LEU A 229 15.73 -5.66 -7.17
C LEU A 229 15.74 -7.15 -6.86
N THR A 230 16.54 -7.95 -7.56
CA THR A 230 16.58 -9.41 -7.29
C THR A 230 17.11 -9.71 -5.90
N LYS A 231 18.03 -8.89 -5.39
CA LYS A 231 18.67 -9.02 -4.07
C LYS A 231 17.88 -8.37 -2.93
N PHE A 232 16.95 -7.48 -3.23
CA PHE A 232 16.15 -6.79 -2.23
C PHE A 232 15.19 -7.76 -1.51
N ASP A 233 15.28 -7.78 -0.17
CA ASP A 233 14.37 -8.53 0.69
C ASP A 233 13.04 -7.76 0.87
N LEU A 234 12.13 -8.01 -0.06
CA LEU A 234 10.81 -7.39 -0.05
C LEU A 234 9.94 -7.94 1.08
N LYS A 235 10.22 -9.14 1.60
CA LYS A 235 9.45 -9.72 2.70
C LYS A 235 9.73 -8.96 3.99
N GLU A 236 11.01 -8.75 4.27
CA GLU A 236 11.48 -7.96 5.40
C GLU A 236 10.93 -6.53 5.32
N ALA A 237 10.90 -5.93 4.12
CA ALA A 237 10.30 -4.61 3.93
C ALA A 237 8.78 -4.57 4.20
N ILE A 238 8.03 -5.61 3.82
CA ILE A 238 6.61 -5.75 4.15
C ILE A 238 6.44 -5.85 5.67
N GLU A 239 7.23 -6.69 6.33
CA GLU A 239 7.15 -6.91 7.78
C GLU A 239 7.47 -5.63 8.56
N ALA A 240 8.57 -4.94 8.22
CA ALA A 240 8.93 -3.65 8.81
C ALA A 240 7.85 -2.58 8.59
N SER A 241 7.23 -2.55 7.40
CA SER A 241 6.14 -1.62 7.11
C SER A 241 4.90 -1.88 7.98
N ILE A 242 4.54 -3.15 8.17
CA ILE A 242 3.43 -3.55 9.04
C ILE A 242 3.73 -3.21 10.50
N THR A 243 4.95 -3.50 10.97
CA THR A 243 5.41 -3.15 12.33
C THR A 243 5.32 -1.65 12.56
N PHE A 244 5.82 -0.84 11.61
CA PHE A 244 5.70 0.61 11.68
C PHE A 244 4.23 1.07 11.75
N MET A 245 3.37 0.60 10.85
CA MET A 245 1.95 0.99 10.84
C MET A 245 1.26 0.64 12.15
N ASN A 246 1.52 -0.56 12.69
CA ASN A 246 0.95 -1.02 13.96
C ASN A 246 1.58 -0.37 15.20
N THR A 247 2.81 0.16 15.10
CA THR A 247 3.41 0.94 16.18
C THR A 247 2.79 2.32 16.26
N VAL A 248 2.52 2.94 15.10
CA VAL A 248 1.86 4.25 15.02
C VAL A 248 0.38 4.17 15.38
N SER A 249 -0.30 3.11 14.94
CA SER A 249 -1.72 2.88 15.18
C SER A 249 -1.95 1.41 15.56
N PRO A 250 -1.98 1.09 16.88
CA PRO A 250 -2.10 -0.29 17.35
C PRO A 250 -3.32 -1.01 16.77
N GLY A 251 -3.09 -2.18 16.18
CA GLY A 251 -4.14 -2.99 15.56
C GLY A 251 -4.62 -2.48 14.20
N PHE A 252 -3.92 -1.50 13.61
CA PHE A 252 -4.28 -0.98 12.29
C PHE A 252 -4.26 -2.07 11.22
N ILE A 253 -3.18 -2.86 11.14
CA ILE A 253 -3.07 -4.03 10.26
C ILE A 253 -3.35 -5.30 11.04
N GLU A 254 -4.45 -5.97 10.70
CA GLU A 254 -4.77 -7.31 11.17
C GLU A 254 -4.39 -8.37 10.12
N ILE A 255 -3.51 -9.30 10.50
CA ILE A 255 -3.16 -10.45 9.67
C ILE A 255 -4.24 -11.53 9.82
N GLU A 256 -4.73 -12.05 8.70
CA GLU A 256 -5.61 -13.22 8.69
C GLU A 256 -4.81 -14.45 9.09
N ASN A 257 -5.12 -14.99 10.26
CA ASN A 257 -4.68 -16.33 10.64
C ASN A 257 -5.53 -17.32 9.84
N ASN A 258 -4.93 -18.01 8.87
CA ASN A 258 -5.58 -19.15 8.23
C ASN A 258 -5.85 -20.20 9.34
N LEU A 259 -7.12 -20.41 9.67
CA LEU A 259 -7.58 -21.60 10.41
C LEU A 259 -7.55 -22.81 9.49
#